data_AF-A0A101LQK7-F1
#
_entry.id   AF-A0A101LQK7-F1
#
_cell.length_a   1.000
_cell.length_b   1.000
_cell.length_c   1.000
_cell.angle_alpha   90.00
_cell.angle_beta   90.00
_cell.angle_gamma   90.00
#
_symmetry.space_group_name_H-M   'P 1'
#
loop_
_entity.id
_entity.type
_entity.pdbx_description
1 polymer ?
#
loop_
_entity_poly.entity_id
_entity_poly.type
_entity_poly.pdbx_seq_one_letter_code
_entity_poly.pdbx_strand_id
1 'polypeptide(L)' 'MKSGLALYQALRSIDVPDDKATAVVDALESDMQTHLATKADLAQLELKLTIRMGVMISTAVGILLAAMKFMH' A
#
# COMPACT_ATOMS: atom_id res chain seq x y z
N MET A 1 2.79 -14.94 -9.33
CA MET A 1 2.72 -16.02 -10.36
C MET A 1 2.57 -17.43 -9.78
N LYS A 2 3.37 -17.88 -8.79
CA LYS A 2 3.23 -19.26 -8.26
C LYS A 2 1.85 -19.58 -7.64
N SER A 3 1.23 -18.61 -6.95
CA SER A 3 -0.06 -18.81 -6.28
C SER A 3 -1.25 -18.94 -7.24
N GLY A 4 -1.28 -18.17 -8.35
CA GLY A 4 -2.35 -18.25 -9.34
C GLY A 4 -2.38 -19.59 -10.07
N LEU A 5 -1.20 -20.12 -10.43
CA LEU A 5 -1.07 -21.47 -11.01
C LEU A 5 -1.48 -22.58 -10.05
N ALA A 6 -1.13 -22.45 -8.76
CA ALA A 6 -1.54 -23.42 -7.74
C ALA A 6 -3.07 -23.41 -7.54
N LEU A 7 -3.70 -22.24 -7.54
CA LEU A 7 -5.16 -22.10 -7.46
C LEU A 7 -5.85 -22.68 -8.70
N TYR A 8 -5.35 -22.37 -9.89
CA TYR A 8 -5.85 -22.95 -11.14
C TYR A 8 -5.80 -24.48 -11.13
N GLN A 9 -4.66 -25.06 -10.73
CA GLN A 9 -4.50 -26.51 -10.59
C GLN A 9 -5.44 -27.11 -9.55
N ALA A 10 -5.64 -26.42 -8.41
CA ALA A 10 -6.57 -26.86 -7.38
C ALA A 10 -8.03 -26.85 -7.90
N LEU A 11 -8.44 -25.81 -8.63
CA LEU A 11 -9.77 -25.74 -9.24
C LEU A 11 -9.96 -26.86 -10.28
N ARG A 12 -8.93 -27.12 -11.09
CA ARG A 12 -8.98 -28.22 -12.07
C ARG A 12 -9.00 -29.60 -11.41
N SER A 13 -8.38 -29.77 -10.24
CA SER A 13 -8.38 -31.03 -9.48
C SER A 13 -9.75 -31.42 -8.90
N ILE A 14 -10.69 -30.46 -8.84
CA ILE A 14 -12.08 -30.67 -8.42
C ILE A 14 -13.06 -30.52 -9.60
N ASP A 15 -12.58 -30.77 -10.84
CA ASP A 15 -13.34 -30.76 -12.09
C ASP A 15 -13.96 -29.41 -12.51
N VAL A 16 -13.46 -28.28 -12.00
CA VAL A 16 -13.93 -26.94 -12.47
C VAL A 16 -13.47 -26.69 -13.91
N PRO A 17 -14.37 -26.41 -14.87
CA PRO A 17 -14.05 -26.13 -16.27
C PRO A 17 -12.98 -25.04 -16.45
N ASP A 18 -12.16 -25.17 -17.49
CA ASP A 18 -11.02 -24.30 -17.79
C ASP A 18 -11.40 -22.80 -17.78
N ASP A 19 -12.46 -22.46 -18.53
CA ASP A 19 -12.99 -21.10 -18.62
C ASP A 19 -13.35 -20.51 -17.24
N LYS A 20 -13.86 -21.35 -16.33
CA LYS A 20 -14.26 -20.93 -14.99
C LYS A 20 -13.06 -20.83 -14.04
N ALA A 21 -12.10 -21.75 -14.16
CA ALA A 21 -10.89 -21.73 -13.34
C ALA A 21 -10.04 -20.48 -13.65
N THR A 22 -9.91 -20.15 -14.94
CA THR A 22 -9.22 -18.95 -15.40
C THR A 22 -9.93 -17.68 -14.92
N ALA A 23 -11.27 -17.60 -15.08
CA ALA A 23 -12.03 -16.45 -14.62
C ALA A 23 -11.90 -16.20 -13.10
N VAL A 24 -11.82 -17.24 -12.27
CA VAL A 24 -11.63 -17.11 -10.82
C VAL A 24 -10.22 -16.62 -10.49
N VAL A 25 -9.20 -17.13 -11.18
CA VAL A 25 -7.81 -16.69 -10.98
C VAL A 25 -7.64 -15.23 -11.40
N ASP A 26 -8.22 -14.84 -12.54
CA ASP A 26 -8.16 -13.47 -13.06
C ASP A 26 -8.92 -12.50 -12.15
N ALA A 27 -10.12 -12.86 -11.70
CA ALA A 27 -10.89 -12.04 -10.76
C ALA A 27 -10.15 -11.87 -9.43
N LEU A 28 -9.53 -12.94 -8.91
CA LEU A 28 -8.77 -12.87 -7.66
C LEU A 28 -7.48 -12.08 -7.82
N GLU A 29 -6.76 -12.21 -8.94
CA GLU A 29 -5.57 -11.41 -9.21
C GLU A 29 -5.92 -9.93 -9.33
N SER A 30 -7.01 -9.62 -10.03
CA SER A 30 -7.54 -8.25 -10.14
C SER A 30 -7.95 -7.69 -8.77
N ASP A 31 -8.64 -8.48 -7.95
CA ASP A 31 -9.04 -8.09 -6.59
C ASP A 31 -7.82 -7.85 -5.68
N MET A 32 -6.81 -8.74 -5.74
CA MET A 32 -5.56 -8.57 -5.02
C MET A 32 -4.80 -7.30 -5.44
N GLN A 33 -4.81 -6.95 -6.73
CA GLN A 33 -4.19 -5.71 -7.21
C GLN A 33 -4.98 -4.45 -6.80
N THR A 34 -6.29 -4.58 -6.61
CA THR A 34 -7.19 -3.45 -6.35
C THR A 34 -7.38 -3.17 -4.86
N HIS A 35 -7.47 -4.21 -4.03
CA HIS A 35 -7.88 -4.11 -2.62
C HIS A 35 -6.75 -4.32 -1.61
N LEU A 36 -5.63 -4.93 -2.00
CA LEU A 36 -4.48 -4.96 -1.12
C LEU A 36 -3.81 -3.60 -1.17
N ALA A 37 -3.87 -2.85 -0.06
CA ALA A 37 -2.98 -1.72 0.17
C ALA A 37 -1.57 -2.22 -0.12
N THR A 38 -1.01 -1.81 -1.25
CA THR A 38 0.25 -2.37 -1.70
C THR A 38 1.32 -1.90 -0.73
N LYS A 39 2.39 -2.67 -0.58
CA LYS A 39 3.55 -2.21 0.20
C LYS A 39 4.04 -0.82 -0.27
N ALA A 40 3.81 -0.48 -1.54
CA ALA A 40 4.09 0.83 -2.10
C ALA A 40 3.16 1.92 -1.53
N ASP A 41 1.87 1.66 -1.37
CA ASP A 41 0.93 2.63 -0.77
C ASP A 41 1.28 2.94 0.69
N LEU A 42 1.68 1.91 1.45
CA LEU A 42 2.18 2.07 2.82
C LEU A 42 3.48 2.88 2.85
N ALA A 43 4.45 2.57 1.98
CA ALA A 43 5.70 3.33 1.89
C ALA A 43 5.46 4.79 1.49
N GLN A 44 4.52 5.05 0.57
CA GLN A 44 4.13 6.40 0.19
C GLN A 44 3.47 7.16 1.35
N LEU A 45 2.63 6.47 2.14
CA LEU A 45 2.01 7.05 3.32
C LEU A 45 3.04 7.38 4.40
N GLU A 46 3.97 6.48 4.69
CA GLU A 46 5.08 6.69 5.64
C GLU A 46 5.96 7.88 5.23
N LEU A 47 6.32 7.98 3.95
CA LEU A 47 7.08 9.11 3.42
C LEU A 47 6.31 10.43 3.61
N LYS A 48 5.02 10.45 3.25
CA LYS A 48 4.18 11.64 3.39
C LYS A 48 4.06 12.08 4.84
N LEU A 49 3.89 11.14 5.77
CA LEU A 49 3.83 11.42 7.20
C LEU A 49 5.16 11.96 7.71
N THR A 50 6.29 11.34 7.34
CA THR A 50 7.64 11.78 7.73
C THR A 50 7.91 13.20 7.27
N ILE A 51 7.61 13.52 6.00
CA ILE A 51 7.77 14.87 5.47
C ILE A 51 6.89 15.86 6.24
N ARG A 52 5.60 15.54 6.43
CA ARG A 52 4.67 16.43 7.12
C ARG A 52 5.10 16.70 8.57
N MET A 53 5.57 15.67 9.28
CA MET A 53 6.09 15.82 10.64
C MET A 53 7.37 16.65 10.68
N GLY A 54 8.31 16.40 9.77
CA GLY A 54 9.54 17.19 9.64
C GLY A 54 9.25 18.67 9.39
N VAL A 55 8.29 18.99 8.52
CA VAL A 55 7.83 20.37 8.28
C VAL A 55 7.25 20.97 9.56
N MET A 56 6.31 20.29 10.23
CA MET A 56 5.68 20.81 11.46
C MET A 56 6.71 21.08 12.56
N ILE A 57 7.67 20.19 12.76
CA ILE A 57 8.76 20.36 13.74
C ILE A 57 9.60 21.59 13.37
N SER A 58 9.99 21.72 12.10
CA SER A 58 10.80 22.86 11.63
C SER A 58 10.06 24.18 11.81
N THR A 59 8.76 24.22 11.52
CA THR A 59 7.91 25.39 11.76
C THR A 59 7.82 25.72 13.24
N ALA A 60 7.57 24.73 14.10
CA ALA A 60 7.48 24.93 15.54
C ALA A 60 8.80 25.47 16.13
N VAL A 61 9.93 24.88 15.75
CA VAL A 61 11.26 25.33 16.16
C VAL A 61 11.54 26.75 15.66
N GLY A 62 11.22 27.06 14.40
CA GLY A 62 11.39 28.39 13.84
C GLY A 62 10.61 29.47 14.58
N ILE A 63 9.35 29.18 14.93
CA ILE A 63 8.51 30.08 15.74
C ILE A 63 9.13 30.30 17.13
N LEU A 64 9.58 29.23 17.78
CA LEU A 64 10.24 29.29 19.09
C LEU A 64 11.51 30.16 19.06
N LEU A 65 12.37 29.95 18.07
CA LEU A 65 13.60 30.73 17.92
C LEU A 65 13.31 32.21 17.66
N ALA A 66 12.33 32.52 16.81
CA ALA A 66 11.91 33.89 16.55
C ALA A 66 11.38 34.58 17.82
N ALA A 67 10.57 33.87 18.61
CA ALA A 67 10.05 34.37 19.88
C ALA A 67 11.17 34.64 20.89
N MET A 68 12.16 33.75 21.01
CA MET A 68 13.31 33.95 21.89
C MET A 68 14.14 35.18 21.49
N LYS A 69 14.37 35.40 20.19
CA LYS A 69 15.09 36.56 19.68
C LYS A 69 14.34 37.89 19.89
N PHE A 70 13.02 37.87 20.01
CA PHE A 70 12.23 39.08 20.28
C PHE A 70 12.23 39.46 21.77
N MET A 71 12.54 38.50 22.65
CA MET A 71 12.58 38.67 24.10
C MET A 71 13.98 39.04 24.63
N HIS A 72 15.02 38.93 23.80
CA HIS A 72 16.42 39.30 24.08
C HIS A 72 16.82 40.52 23.25
#